data_AF-A0A933IIE4-F1
#
_entry.id   AF-A0A933IIE4-F1
#
_cell.length_a   1.000
_cell.length_b   1.000
_cell.length_c   1.000
_cell.angle_alpha   90.00
_cell.angle_beta   90.00
_cell.angle_gamma   90.00
#
_symmetry.space_group_name_H-M   'P 1'
#
loop_
_entity.id
_entity.type
_entity.pdbx_description
1 polymer ?
#
loop_
_entity_poly.entity_id
_entity_poly.type
_entity_poly.pdbx_seq_one_letter_code
_entity_poly.pdbx_strand_id
1 'polypeptide(L)'
;SDDYLIKQLLSSSRVYLKEEQNSAIQDARIDRETIYVSDKKLEELRANIAIPLFRKDELIGIIALGEKLSGDVFTYQDIEVLMTIAIEADIAIENALLYEEIINIQHDIHQVDKLTTLGTMASEVVHEIKNPLTSISAFVQLISYDFENKEYREKFSKIVPKEIDRLMNILQRFSQSAKAPEPVFSEVDIQEIIEDVFMLKGGDFSKP
;
A
#
# COMPACT_ATOMS: atom_id res chain seq x y z
N SER A 1 -23.81 19.48 -7.74
CA SER A 1 -24.30 18.91 -9.01
C SER A 1 -25.71 18.44 -8.75
N ASP A 2 -26.72 19.16 -9.24
CA ASP A 2 -28.15 18.85 -9.05
C ASP A 2 -28.60 17.71 -9.98
N ASP A 3 -28.03 16.53 -9.79
CA ASP A 3 -28.42 15.35 -10.56
C ASP A 3 -29.63 14.70 -9.89
N TYR A 4 -30.81 14.93 -10.44
CA TYR A 4 -32.08 14.47 -9.87
C TYR A 4 -32.13 12.93 -9.77
N LEU A 5 -31.49 12.22 -10.70
CA LEU A 5 -31.35 10.76 -10.65
C LEU A 5 -30.65 10.32 -9.36
N ILE A 6 -29.56 11.00 -8.98
CA ILE A 6 -28.83 10.72 -7.75
C ILE A 6 -29.71 10.99 -6.52
N LYS A 7 -30.44 12.12 -6.48
CA LYS A 7 -31.37 12.41 -5.37
C LYS A 7 -32.48 11.36 -5.25
N GLN A 8 -33.03 10.88 -6.36
CA GLN A 8 -34.08 9.86 -6.37
C GLN A 8 -33.55 8.51 -5.88
N LEU A 9 -32.39 8.09 -6.35
CA LEU A 9 -31.72 6.87 -5.89
C LEU A 9 -31.39 6.95 -4.39
N LEU A 10 -30.86 8.07 -3.91
CA LEU A 10 -30.59 8.30 -2.48
C LEU A 10 -31.85 8.30 -1.61
N SER A 11 -32.96 8.86 -2.10
CA SER A 11 -34.20 8.99 -1.33
C SER A 11 -35.02 7.69 -1.22
N SER A 12 -34.86 6.79 -2.19
CA SER A 12 -35.69 5.58 -2.30
C SER A 12 -34.92 4.29 -2.04
N SER A 13 -33.58 4.32 -2.13
CA SER A 13 -32.70 3.14 -2.11
C SER A 13 -33.18 2.02 -3.05
N ARG A 14 -33.84 2.39 -4.15
CA ARG A 14 -34.51 1.48 -5.08
C ARG A 14 -33.98 1.68 -6.50
N VAL A 15 -34.15 0.65 -7.32
CA VAL A 15 -33.86 0.67 -8.75
C VAL A 15 -34.70 1.75 -9.43
N TYR A 16 -34.07 2.50 -10.33
CA TYR A 16 -34.77 3.38 -11.26
C TYR A 16 -35.10 2.62 -12.55
N LEU A 17 -36.39 2.54 -12.87
CA LEU A 17 -36.94 1.93 -14.08
C LEU A 17 -37.65 3.00 -14.90
N LYS A 18 -37.11 3.32 -16.09
CA LYS A 18 -37.68 4.37 -16.95
C LYS A 18 -39.15 4.11 -17.33
N GLU A 19 -39.52 2.85 -17.52
CA GLU A 19 -40.88 2.44 -17.91
C GLU A 19 -41.92 2.57 -16.79
N GLU A 20 -41.54 2.30 -15.53
CA GLU A 20 -42.43 2.49 -14.37
C GLU A 20 -42.68 3.99 -14.10
N GLN A 21 -41.65 4.83 -14.27
CA GLN A 21 -41.78 6.28 -14.14
C GLN A 21 -42.72 6.85 -15.22
N ASN A 22 -42.61 6.38 -16.47
CA ASN A 22 -43.49 6.77 -17.56
C ASN A 22 -44.97 6.40 -17.34
N SER A 23 -45.22 5.26 -16.69
CA SER A 23 -46.57 4.85 -16.30
C SER A 23 -47.14 5.72 -15.17
N ALA A 24 -46.30 6.11 -14.19
CA ALA A 24 -46.67 7.02 -13.11
C ALA A 24 -46.99 8.46 -13.58
N ILE A 25 -46.44 8.88 -14.73
CA ILE A 25 -46.77 10.16 -15.40
C ILE A 25 -48.21 10.15 -15.94
N GLN A 26 -48.67 9.03 -16.50
CA GLN A 26 -50.05 8.92 -16.99
C GLN A 26 -51.07 8.98 -15.85
N ASP A 27 -50.70 8.47 -14.68
CA ASP A 27 -51.53 8.47 -13.46
C ASP A 27 -51.38 9.74 -12.58
N ALA A 28 -50.66 10.77 -13.08
CA ALA A 28 -50.47 12.08 -12.44
C ALA A 28 -49.91 12.06 -11.01
N ARG A 29 -49.16 11.01 -10.63
CA ARG A 29 -48.59 10.85 -9.28
C ARG A 29 -47.23 11.53 -9.08
N ILE A 30 -46.57 11.99 -10.15
CA ILE A 30 -45.23 12.61 -10.12
C ILE A 30 -45.20 13.83 -11.06
N ASP A 31 -44.49 14.89 -10.68
CA ASP A 31 -44.37 16.14 -11.44
C ASP A 31 -43.51 15.98 -12.71
N ARG A 32 -43.96 16.52 -13.85
CA ARG A 32 -43.36 16.25 -15.19
C ARG A 32 -41.95 16.79 -15.36
N GLU A 33 -41.64 17.93 -14.74
CA GLU A 33 -40.33 18.60 -14.84
C GLU A 33 -39.23 17.81 -14.12
N THR A 34 -39.63 17.00 -13.15
CA THR A 34 -38.77 16.27 -12.22
C THR A 34 -38.22 14.97 -12.83
N ILE A 35 -39.03 14.24 -13.61
CA ILE A 35 -38.60 13.03 -14.36
C ILE A 35 -37.77 13.40 -15.61
N TYR A 36 -38.03 14.55 -16.23
CA TYR A 36 -37.34 14.99 -17.44
C TYR A 36 -35.81 15.17 -17.25
N VAL A 37 -35.38 15.55 -16.04
CA VAL A 37 -33.96 15.75 -15.69
C VAL A 37 -33.25 14.41 -15.46
N SER A 38 -33.93 13.41 -14.91
CA SER A 38 -33.37 12.06 -14.67
C SER A 38 -33.26 11.24 -15.95
N ASP A 39 -34.20 11.40 -16.88
CA ASP A 39 -34.20 10.69 -18.16
C ASP A 39 -33.09 11.13 -19.11
N LYS A 40 -32.69 12.42 -19.10
CA LYS A 40 -31.63 12.92 -20.00
C LYS A 40 -30.29 12.23 -19.76
N LYS A 41 -29.91 12.00 -18.49
CA LYS A 41 -28.64 11.35 -18.13
C LYS A 41 -28.63 9.87 -18.52
N LEU A 42 -29.76 9.20 -18.32
CA LEU A 42 -29.93 7.81 -18.74
C LEU A 42 -29.98 7.67 -20.26
N GLU A 43 -30.56 8.64 -20.98
CA GLU A 43 -30.52 8.70 -22.44
C GLU A 43 -29.09 8.88 -22.98
N GLU A 44 -28.28 9.74 -22.36
CA GLU A 44 -26.84 9.87 -22.67
C GLU A 44 -26.10 8.55 -22.48
N LEU A 45 -26.45 7.78 -21.44
CA LEU A 45 -25.88 6.46 -21.15
C LEU A 45 -26.54 5.32 -21.94
N ARG A 46 -27.58 5.60 -22.74
CA ARG A 46 -28.44 4.60 -23.39
C ARG A 46 -28.93 3.53 -22.41
N ALA A 47 -29.27 3.96 -21.21
CA ALA A 47 -29.71 3.12 -20.10
C ALA A 47 -31.23 3.23 -19.90
N ASN A 48 -31.88 2.09 -19.70
CA ASN A 48 -33.29 1.97 -19.35
C ASN A 48 -33.46 1.71 -17.84
N ILE A 49 -32.40 1.20 -17.20
CA ILE A 49 -32.36 0.88 -15.77
C ILE A 49 -31.12 1.51 -15.14
N ALA A 50 -31.30 2.02 -13.92
CA ALA A 50 -30.21 2.42 -13.03
C ALA A 50 -30.37 1.72 -11.68
N ILE A 51 -29.37 0.95 -11.28
CA ILE A 51 -29.32 0.25 -10.00
C ILE A 51 -28.25 0.91 -9.14
N PRO A 52 -28.61 1.44 -7.96
CA PRO A 52 -27.63 2.10 -7.10
C PRO A 52 -26.73 1.07 -6.41
N LEU A 53 -25.47 1.44 -6.25
CA LEU A 53 -24.48 0.73 -5.43
C LEU A 53 -24.25 1.54 -4.16
N PHE A 54 -24.54 0.95 -2.99
CA PHE A 54 -24.51 1.64 -1.71
C PHE A 54 -23.42 1.09 -0.80
N ARG A 55 -22.71 2.00 -0.13
CA ARG A 55 -21.87 1.71 1.03
C ARG A 55 -22.56 2.27 2.26
N LYS A 56 -23.17 1.39 3.07
CA LYS A 56 -24.06 1.79 4.18
C LYS A 56 -25.16 2.70 3.65
N ASP A 57 -25.07 4.01 3.89
CA ASP A 57 -26.04 5.02 3.45
C ASP A 57 -25.49 5.95 2.35
N GLU A 58 -24.29 5.67 1.84
CA GLU A 58 -23.63 6.48 0.82
C GLU A 58 -23.71 5.80 -0.54
N LEU A 59 -24.23 6.51 -1.55
CA LEU A 59 -24.22 6.03 -2.94
C LEU A 59 -22.78 6.10 -3.48
N ILE A 60 -22.16 4.94 -3.70
CA ILE A 60 -20.79 4.83 -4.21
C ILE A 60 -20.73 4.66 -5.72
N GLY A 61 -21.84 4.23 -6.34
CA GLY A 61 -21.89 4.01 -7.77
C GLY A 61 -23.30 3.72 -8.30
N ILE A 62 -23.39 3.56 -9.61
CA ILE A 62 -24.64 3.20 -10.29
C ILE A 62 -24.29 2.18 -11.38
N ILE A 63 -24.98 1.05 -11.39
CA ILE A 63 -25.00 0.12 -12.52
C ILE A 63 -26.09 0.60 -13.48
N ALA A 64 -25.71 0.96 -14.69
CA ALA A 64 -26.63 1.39 -15.74
C ALA A 64 -26.76 0.29 -16.79
N LEU A 65 -28.00 -0.11 -17.11
CA LEU A 65 -28.30 -1.15 -18.09
C LEU A 65 -29.18 -0.57 -19.18
N GLY A 66 -28.79 -0.80 -20.43
CA GLY A 66 -29.60 -0.48 -21.61
C GLY A 66 -30.74 -1.46 -21.84
N GLU A 67 -31.28 -1.43 -23.05
CA GLU A 67 -32.34 -2.36 -23.48
C GLU A 67 -31.91 -3.82 -23.35
N LYS A 68 -32.87 -4.68 -22.98
CA LYS A 68 -32.66 -6.13 -22.94
C LYS A 68 -32.37 -6.62 -24.35
N LEU A 69 -31.40 -7.52 -24.50
CA LEU A 69 -31.05 -8.07 -25.82
C LEU A 69 -32.20 -8.85 -26.49
N SER A 70 -33.19 -9.33 -25.72
CA SER A 70 -34.39 -9.96 -26.28
C SER A 70 -35.38 -8.95 -26.87
N GLY A 71 -35.22 -7.65 -26.58
CA GLY A 71 -36.16 -6.59 -26.93
C GLY A 71 -37.38 -6.49 -26.00
N ASP A 72 -37.52 -7.40 -25.03
CA ASP A 72 -38.61 -7.36 -24.05
C ASP A 72 -38.30 -6.35 -22.93
N VAL A 73 -39.35 -5.87 -22.28
CA VAL A 73 -39.25 -5.09 -21.04
C VAL A 73 -38.63 -5.93 -19.91
N PHE A 74 -37.97 -5.25 -18.97
CA PHE A 74 -37.43 -5.92 -17.79
C PHE A 74 -38.54 -6.40 -16.87
N THR A 75 -38.46 -7.66 -16.46
CA THR A 75 -39.42 -8.28 -15.56
C THR A 75 -39.00 -8.09 -14.09
N TYR A 76 -39.93 -8.24 -13.16
CA TYR A 76 -39.60 -8.23 -11.72
C TYR A 76 -38.51 -9.24 -11.34
N GLN A 77 -38.48 -10.41 -12.00
CA GLN A 77 -37.45 -11.42 -11.77
C GLN A 77 -36.06 -10.94 -12.23
N ASP A 78 -36.00 -10.23 -13.36
CA ASP A 78 -34.74 -9.64 -13.85
C ASP A 78 -34.21 -8.62 -12.82
N ILE A 79 -35.09 -7.77 -12.28
CA ILE A 79 -34.73 -6.76 -11.29
C ILE A 79 -34.25 -7.39 -9.97
N GLU A 80 -34.91 -8.46 -9.51
CA GLU A 80 -34.51 -9.16 -8.29
C GLU A 80 -33.09 -9.74 -8.40
N VAL A 81 -32.77 -10.37 -9.53
CA VAL A 81 -31.43 -10.89 -9.80
C VAL A 81 -30.40 -9.75 -9.88
N LEU A 82 -30.73 -8.68 -10.59
CA LEU A 82 -29.85 -7.53 -10.74
C LEU A 82 -29.58 -6.82 -9.40
N MET A 83 -30.58 -6.74 -8.52
CA MET A 83 -30.41 -6.24 -7.15
C MET A 83 -29.51 -7.15 -6.31
N THR A 84 -29.65 -8.47 -6.48
CA THR A 84 -28.76 -9.42 -5.80
C THR A 84 -27.31 -9.22 -6.25
N ILE A 85 -27.08 -9.07 -7.56
CA ILE A 85 -25.75 -8.80 -8.11
C ILE A 85 -25.20 -7.46 -7.61
N ALA A 86 -26.03 -6.43 -7.52
CA ALA A 86 -25.63 -5.12 -7.00
C ALA A 86 -25.18 -5.22 -5.53
N ILE A 87 -25.90 -5.96 -4.69
CA ILE A 87 -25.50 -6.21 -3.29
C ILE A 87 -24.16 -6.94 -3.21
N GLU A 88 -23.96 -7.97 -4.01
CA GLU A 88 -22.67 -8.70 -4.05
C GLU A 88 -21.53 -7.80 -4.56
N ALA A 89 -21.81 -6.95 -5.55
CA ALA A 89 -20.85 -5.97 -6.06
C ALA A 89 -20.49 -4.92 -5.01
N ASP A 90 -21.47 -4.44 -4.22
CA ASP A 90 -21.24 -3.51 -3.11
C ASP A 90 -20.22 -4.08 -2.12
N ILE A 91 -20.44 -5.33 -1.68
CA ILE A 91 -19.54 -6.05 -0.77
C ILE A 91 -18.16 -6.24 -1.38
N ALA A 92 -18.10 -6.67 -2.66
CA ALA A 92 -16.82 -6.90 -3.34
C ALA A 92 -16.00 -5.62 -3.49
N ILE A 93 -16.65 -4.50 -3.83
CA ILE A 93 -16.00 -3.19 -3.94
C ILE A 93 -15.51 -2.73 -2.55
N GLU A 94 -16.33 -2.88 -1.50
CA GLU A 94 -15.92 -2.54 -0.13
C GLU A 94 -14.69 -3.35 0.30
N ASN A 95 -14.68 -4.67 0.06
CA ASN A 95 -13.55 -5.52 0.37
C ASN A 95 -12.28 -5.12 -0.40
N ALA A 96 -12.41 -4.78 -1.68
CA ALA A 96 -11.27 -4.35 -2.49
C ALA A 96 -10.66 -3.05 -1.97
N LEU A 97 -11.49 -2.06 -1.62
CA LEU A 97 -11.05 -0.79 -1.05
C LEU A 97 -10.40 -0.96 0.33
N LEU A 98 -11.00 -1.79 1.20
CA LEU A 98 -10.41 -2.12 2.51
C LEU A 98 -9.05 -2.82 2.35
N TYR A 99 -8.93 -3.72 1.37
CA TYR A 99 -7.68 -4.41 1.10
C TYR A 99 -6.59 -3.46 0.59
N GLU A 100 -6.95 -2.50 -0.27
CA GLU A 100 -6.04 -1.45 -0.72
C GLU A 100 -5.55 -0.58 0.45
N GLU A 101 -6.45 -0.21 1.37
CA GLU A 101 -6.09 0.53 2.59
C GLU A 101 -5.11 -0.27 3.47
N ILE A 102 -5.34 -1.57 3.65
CA ILE A 102 -4.42 -2.45 4.38
C ILE A 102 -3.04 -2.46 3.73
N ILE A 103 -2.95 -2.57 2.40
CA ILE A 103 -1.67 -2.55 1.68
C ILE A 103 -0.93 -1.23 1.93
N ASN A 104 -1.63 -0.10 1.86
CA ASN A 104 -1.03 1.22 2.10
C ASN A 104 -0.51 1.34 3.53
N ILE A 105 -1.30 0.92 4.53
CA ILE A 105 -0.88 0.91 5.94
C ILE A 105 0.33 0.01 6.15
N GLN A 106 0.37 -1.17 5.52
CA GLN A 106 1.53 -2.07 5.61
C GLN A 106 2.78 -1.44 5.00
N HIS A 107 2.64 -0.73 3.88
CA HIS A 107 3.75 0.01 3.27
C HIS A 107 4.29 1.05 4.24
N ASP A 108 3.42 1.86 4.85
CA ASP A 108 3.80 2.90 5.80
C ASP A 108 4.48 2.31 7.05
N ILE A 109 3.93 1.22 7.61
CA ILE A 109 4.54 0.49 8.74
C ILE A 109 5.95 0.04 8.36
N HIS A 110 6.14 -0.53 7.17
CA HIS A 110 7.45 -1.00 6.75
C HIS A 110 8.46 0.15 6.59
N GLN A 111 8.03 1.34 6.15
CA GLN A 111 8.88 2.53 6.13
C GLN A 111 9.25 2.99 7.54
N VAL A 112 8.28 3.02 8.46
CA VAL A 112 8.50 3.40 9.86
C VAL A 112 9.41 2.39 10.58
N ASP A 113 9.26 1.10 10.33
CA ASP A 113 10.08 0.04 10.91
C ASP A 113 11.54 0.14 10.43
N LYS A 114 11.76 0.43 9.15
CA LYS A 114 13.10 0.74 8.61
C LYS A 114 13.74 1.93 9.32
N LEU A 115 12.98 3.02 9.49
CA LEU A 115 13.48 4.22 10.18
C LEU A 115 13.77 3.94 11.66
N THR A 116 12.93 3.14 12.32
CA THR A 116 13.11 2.74 13.72
C THR A 116 14.37 1.89 13.87
N THR A 117 14.55 0.90 13.00
CA THR A 117 15.76 0.05 12.95
C THR A 117 17.01 0.88 12.67
N LEU A 118 16.94 1.85 11.75
CA LEU A 118 18.06 2.74 11.50
C LEU A 118 18.34 3.64 12.71
N GLY A 119 17.30 4.09 13.42
CA GLY A 119 17.40 4.88 14.64
C GLY A 119 18.05 4.12 15.80
N THR A 120 17.68 2.86 16.02
CA THR A 120 18.31 2.01 17.04
C THR A 120 19.78 1.74 16.69
N MET A 121 20.06 1.37 15.42
CA MET A 121 21.43 1.21 14.94
C MET A 121 22.25 2.50 15.06
N ALA A 122 21.67 3.67 14.78
CA ALA A 122 22.35 4.94 14.94
C ALA A 122 22.71 5.21 16.41
N SER A 123 21.81 4.91 17.35
CA SER A 123 22.09 5.03 18.78
C SER A 123 23.22 4.10 19.22
N GLU A 124 23.23 2.85 18.74
CA GLU A 124 24.32 1.89 18.98
C GLU A 124 25.65 2.39 18.42
N VAL A 125 25.65 2.90 17.19
CA VAL A 125 26.83 3.48 16.54
C VAL A 125 27.36 4.68 17.31
N VAL A 126 26.49 5.55 17.82
CA VAL A 126 26.89 6.68 18.68
C VAL A 126 27.59 6.17 19.94
N HIS A 127 27.05 5.13 20.59
CA HIS A 127 27.70 4.51 21.75
C HIS A 127 29.05 3.91 21.39
N GLU A 128 29.14 3.20 20.27
CA GLU A 128 30.38 2.61 19.79
C GLU A 128 31.44 3.62 19.37
N ILE A 129 31.06 4.79 18.86
CA ILE A 129 31.96 5.91 18.53
C ILE A 129 32.46 6.62 19.79
N LYS A 130 31.58 6.79 20.79
CA LYS A 130 31.94 7.47 22.04
C LYS A 130 33.07 6.77 22.78
N ASN A 131 33.13 5.43 22.71
CA ASN A 131 34.15 4.62 23.37
C ASN A 131 35.60 4.92 22.88
N PRO A 132 35.96 4.71 21.61
CA PRO A 132 37.28 5.06 21.07
C PRO A 132 37.58 6.54 21.24
N LEU A 133 36.59 7.43 21.07
CA LEU A 133 36.79 8.87 21.24
C LEU A 133 37.15 9.26 22.69
N THR A 134 36.54 8.60 23.67
CA THR A 134 36.86 8.78 25.10
C THR A 134 38.28 8.31 25.39
N SER A 135 38.68 7.14 24.85
CA SER A 135 40.05 6.63 24.96
C SER A 135 41.05 7.60 24.33
N ILE A 136 40.81 8.07 23.10
CA ILE A 136 41.66 9.03 22.41
C ILE A 136 41.77 10.33 23.23
N SER A 137 40.64 10.87 23.72
CA SER A 137 40.66 12.07 24.57
C SER A 137 41.49 11.88 25.84
N ALA A 138 41.36 10.74 26.52
CA ALA A 138 42.16 10.44 27.71
C ALA A 138 43.67 10.41 27.38
N PHE A 139 44.07 9.73 26.31
CA PHE A 139 45.47 9.68 25.87
C PHE A 139 45.98 11.06 25.42
N VAL A 140 45.17 11.87 24.75
CA VAL A 140 45.54 13.23 24.34
C VAL A 140 45.71 14.14 25.56
N GLN A 141 44.82 14.07 26.55
CA GLN A 141 44.92 14.85 27.78
C GLN A 141 46.17 14.49 28.58
N LEU A 142 46.48 13.21 28.68
CA LEU A 142 47.68 12.72 29.38
C LEU A 142 48.98 13.06 28.64
N ILE A 143 48.94 13.26 27.32
CA ILE A 143 50.09 13.77 26.53
C ILE A 143 50.56 15.13 27.04
N SER A 144 49.65 15.99 27.50
CA SER A 144 49.99 17.32 28.02
C SER A 144 50.65 17.27 29.39
N TYR A 145 50.58 16.14 30.11
CA TYR A 145 51.12 15.98 31.47
C TYR A 145 52.44 15.19 31.54
N ASP A 146 52.69 14.22 30.63
CA ASP A 146 53.86 13.33 30.72
C ASP A 146 54.51 13.05 29.35
N PHE A 147 54.77 14.10 28.56
CA PHE A 147 55.31 13.96 27.21
C PHE A 147 56.76 13.42 27.17
N GLU A 148 57.51 13.54 28.28
CA GLU A 148 58.90 13.09 28.38
C GLU A 148 59.03 11.58 28.63
N ASN A 149 57.97 10.91 29.06
CA ASN A 149 57.96 9.48 29.31
C ASN A 149 57.93 8.65 28.01
N LYS A 150 59.00 7.87 27.78
CA LYS A 150 59.15 7.04 26.57
C LYS A 150 58.08 5.94 26.47
N GLU A 151 57.76 5.28 27.59
CA GLU A 151 56.74 4.23 27.61
C GLU A 151 55.37 4.81 27.25
N TYR A 152 55.07 6.01 27.74
CA TYR A 152 53.84 6.72 27.43
C TYR A 152 53.75 7.09 25.94
N ARG A 153 54.82 7.65 25.36
CA ARG A 153 54.89 7.95 23.92
C ARG A 153 54.69 6.71 23.04
N GLU A 154 55.26 5.56 23.45
CA GLU A 154 55.08 4.29 22.74
C GLU A 154 53.65 3.73 22.85
N LYS A 155 52.99 3.89 24.00
CA LYS A 155 51.57 3.51 24.14
C LYS A 155 50.67 4.43 23.33
N PHE A 156 50.91 5.75 23.39
CA PHE A 156 50.15 6.74 22.63
C PHE A 156 50.22 6.47 21.12
N SER A 157 51.43 6.25 20.58
CA SER A 157 51.65 6.01 19.14
C SER A 157 51.04 4.69 18.63
N LYS A 158 50.71 3.75 19.52
CA LYS A 158 50.07 2.48 19.17
C LYS A 158 48.56 2.50 19.37
N ILE A 159 48.06 3.13 20.43
CA ILE A 159 46.64 3.06 20.81
C ILE A 159 45.81 4.05 20.00
N VAL A 160 46.26 5.30 19.82
CA VAL A 160 45.46 6.31 19.12
C VAL A 160 45.17 5.92 17.67
N PRO A 161 46.15 5.46 16.85
CA PRO A 161 45.85 4.99 15.50
C PRO A 161 44.87 3.82 15.46
N LYS A 162 44.99 2.86 16.40
CA LYS A 162 44.05 1.73 16.50
C LYS A 162 42.63 2.17 16.79
N GLU A 163 42.42 3.15 17.66
CA GLU A 163 41.08 3.67 17.94
C GLU A 163 40.52 4.50 16.77
N ILE A 164 41.38 5.16 15.98
CA ILE A 164 40.98 5.81 14.71
C ILE A 164 40.55 4.76 13.68
N ASP A 165 41.32 3.68 13.50
CA ASP A 165 40.94 2.57 12.61
C ASP A 165 39.61 1.93 13.05
N ARG A 166 39.40 1.80 14.36
CA ARG A 166 38.13 1.31 14.92
C ARG A 166 36.95 2.22 14.57
N LEU A 167 37.13 3.55 14.69
CA LEU A 167 36.13 4.54 14.29
C LEU A 167 35.79 4.43 12.80
N MET A 168 36.81 4.32 11.93
CA MET A 168 36.60 4.16 10.49
C MET A 168 35.79 2.90 10.17
N ASN A 169 36.11 1.77 10.83
CA ASN A 169 35.38 0.52 10.66
C ASN A 169 33.90 0.63 11.10
N ILE A 170 33.62 1.29 12.22
CA ILE A 170 32.24 1.52 12.69
C ILE A 170 31.44 2.32 11.65
N LEU A 171 32.01 3.41 11.15
CA LEU A 171 31.36 4.27 10.14
C LEU A 171 31.11 3.52 8.83
N GLN A 172 32.04 2.66 8.40
CA GLN A 172 31.89 1.88 7.19
C GLN A 172 30.74 0.86 7.29
N ARG A 173 30.62 0.16 8.44
CA ARG A 173 29.50 -0.77 8.68
C ARG A 173 28.15 -0.05 8.64
N PHE A 174 28.06 1.11 9.29
CA PHE A 174 26.82 1.91 9.30
C PHE A 174 26.42 2.39 7.90
N SER A 175 27.39 2.87 7.10
CA SER A 175 27.13 3.33 5.73
C SER A 175 26.68 2.20 4.78
N GLN A 176 27.09 0.96 5.01
CA GLN A 176 26.69 -0.19 4.18
C GLN A 176 25.26 -0.62 4.49
N SER A 177 24.84 -0.63 5.76
CA SER A 177 23.46 -0.95 6.15
C SER A 177 22.44 0.07 5.64
N ALA A 178 22.81 1.34 5.47
CA ALA A 178 21.93 2.36 4.91
C ALA A 178 21.75 2.26 3.38
N LYS A 179 22.61 1.49 2.69
CA LYS A 179 22.57 1.26 1.24
C LYS A 179 22.24 -0.21 0.95
N ALA A 180 21.12 -0.72 1.48
CA ALA A 180 20.60 -1.98 0.98
C ALA A 180 20.40 -1.85 -0.54
N PRO A 181 21.07 -2.63 -1.40
CA PRO A 181 20.88 -2.55 -2.84
C PRO A 181 19.41 -2.88 -3.13
N GLU A 182 18.77 -2.11 -4.01
CA GLU A 182 17.45 -2.49 -4.49
C GLU A 182 17.55 -3.88 -5.13
N PRO A 183 16.66 -4.82 -4.78
CA PRO A 183 16.67 -6.14 -5.40
C PRO A 183 16.51 -5.98 -6.90
N VAL A 184 17.58 -6.31 -7.64
CA VAL A 184 17.53 -6.35 -9.10
C VAL A 184 16.86 -7.65 -9.48
N PHE A 185 15.60 -7.55 -9.91
CA PHE A 185 14.89 -8.69 -10.48
C PHE A 185 15.34 -8.86 -11.92
N SER A 186 15.83 -10.06 -12.24
CA SER A 186 16.08 -10.51 -13.61
C SER A 186 15.29 -11.79 -13.86
N GLU A 187 14.92 -12.07 -15.11
CA GLU A 187 14.50 -13.42 -15.47
C GLU A 187 15.68 -14.36 -15.23
N VAL A 188 15.42 -15.42 -14.47
CA VAL A 188 16.45 -16.42 -14.12
C VAL A 188 15.87 -17.79 -14.41
N ASP A 189 16.71 -18.67 -14.98
CA ASP A 189 16.37 -20.07 -15.12
C ASP A 189 16.50 -20.75 -13.76
N ILE A 190 15.37 -21.23 -13.23
CA ILE A 190 15.33 -21.94 -11.95
C ILE A 190 16.21 -23.19 -12.00
N GLN A 191 16.35 -23.83 -13.16
CA GLN A 191 17.19 -25.00 -13.31
C GLN A 191 18.67 -24.68 -13.10
N GLU A 192 19.16 -23.55 -13.63
CA GLU A 192 20.54 -23.07 -13.44
C GLU A 192 20.82 -22.78 -11.96
N ILE A 193 19.89 -22.12 -11.26
CA ILE A 193 20.04 -21.86 -9.82
C ILE A 193 20.10 -23.16 -9.00
N ILE A 194 19.24 -24.14 -9.33
CA ILE A 194 19.24 -25.42 -8.63
C ILE A 194 20.57 -26.15 -8.88
N GLU A 195 21.05 -26.20 -10.12
CA GLU A 195 22.33 -26.81 -10.47
C GLU A 195 23.50 -26.10 -9.76
N ASP A 196 23.52 -24.77 -9.71
CA ASP A 196 24.52 -23.97 -9.00
C ASP A 196 24.51 -24.24 -7.49
N VAL A 197 23.33 -24.34 -6.87
CA VAL A 197 23.18 -24.68 -5.45
C VAL A 197 23.65 -26.11 -5.18
N PHE A 198 23.35 -27.05 -6.07
CA PHE A 198 23.83 -28.43 -5.99
C PHE A 198 25.36 -28.51 -6.12
N MET A 199 25.95 -27.70 -7.00
CA MET A 199 27.40 -27.62 -7.22
C MET A 199 28.12 -26.94 -6.04
N LEU A 200 27.53 -25.89 -5.47
CA LEU A 200 28.02 -25.20 -4.26
C LEU A 200 27.99 -26.08 -3.02
N LYS A 201 27.06 -27.04 -2.96
CA LYS A 201 26.94 -28.03 -1.89
C LYS A 201 27.69 -29.33 -2.16
N GLY A 202 28.61 -29.36 -3.12
CA GLY A 202 29.36 -30.54 -3.52
C GLY A 202 29.76 -31.46 -2.37
N GLY A 203 29.12 -32.64 -2.30
CA GLY A 203 29.50 -33.72 -1.38
C GLY A 203 28.32 -34.40 -0.68
N ASP A 204 27.87 -35.51 -1.25
CA ASP A 204 27.06 -36.59 -0.66
C ASP A 204 25.62 -36.29 -0.22
N PHE A 205 24.69 -36.47 -1.18
CA PHE A 205 23.42 -37.14 -0.91
C PHE A 205 23.45 -38.57 -1.46
N SER A 206 24.52 -39.33 -1.13
CA SER A 206 24.65 -40.75 -1.46
C SER A 206 24.21 -41.64 -0.29
N LYS A 207 22.89 -41.71 -0.09
CA LYS A 207 22.08 -42.94 0.11
C LYS A 207 21.04 -42.85 1.23
N PRO A 208 19.90 -43.54 1.03
CA PRO A 208 18.85 -43.73 2.03
C PRO A 208 19.27 -44.59 3.22
#